data_AF-G2XSP0-F1
#
_entry.id   AF-G2XSP0-F1
#
_cell.length_a   1.000
_cell.length_b   1.000
_cell.length_c   1.000
_cell.angle_alpha   90.00
_cell.angle_beta   90.00
_cell.angle_gamma   90.00
#
_symmetry.space_group_name_H-M   'P 1'
#
loop_
_entity.id
_entity.type
_entity.pdbx_description
1 polymer ?
#
loop_
_entity_poly.entity_id
_entity_poly.type
_entity_poly.pdbx_seq_one_letter_code
_entity_poly.pdbx_strand_id
1 'polypeptide(L)'
;MVTATADAEGERILLDIRNHYESRIGYFEAPEESGIQTVKPQVRRFSQFPAFVKKHIDSTSRSLSESEKEQVSAGRTIFSYCTGGIRCEKATRWIAENVDQAPQDRIYTLQGGISAYMAWFEEEMIAGKKREDECLWKGREYVFDGRGSLGLGNVNQRKKVAKCHGCEREEDRMGKCGMEGCELVLVVCEACESVKCCSSCGDKDEKGRRNVCDCERQREFGLWGSEGMKGVKGVSAKQKKSNERGERQIRNDTIDIRVRIVE
;
A
#
# COMPACT_ATOMS: atom_id res chain seq x y z
N MET A 1 7.18 -22.94 0.83
CA MET A 1 8.00 -21.72 0.75
C MET A 1 8.08 -21.35 -0.73
N VAL A 2 7.46 -20.25 -1.16
CA VAL A 2 7.72 -19.71 -2.51
C VAL A 2 8.93 -18.80 -2.36
N THR A 3 10.11 -19.34 -2.64
CA THR A 3 11.26 -18.50 -2.99
C THR A 3 10.93 -17.90 -4.34
N ALA A 4 10.73 -16.58 -4.40
CA ALA A 4 10.79 -15.85 -5.66
C ALA A 4 12.23 -16.01 -6.16
N THR A 5 12.50 -17.07 -6.91
CA THR A 5 13.81 -17.26 -7.54
C THR A 5 14.02 -16.11 -8.52
N ALA A 6 15.28 -15.74 -8.74
CA ALA A 6 15.67 -14.72 -9.70
C ALA A 6 15.22 -15.09 -11.14
N ASP A 7 14.80 -16.33 -11.36
CA ASP A 7 14.57 -16.97 -12.67
C ASP A 7 13.15 -16.79 -13.23
N ALA A 8 12.31 -15.92 -12.64
CA ALA A 8 11.04 -15.57 -13.25
C ALA A 8 11.25 -14.47 -14.30
N GLU A 9 11.15 -14.82 -15.59
CA GLU A 9 11.30 -13.92 -16.75
C GLU A 9 10.21 -12.83 -16.86
N GLY A 10 9.16 -12.91 -16.01
CA GLY A 10 7.99 -12.04 -16.03
C GLY A 10 8.02 -10.83 -15.09
N GLU A 11 7.06 -9.92 -15.27
CA GLU A 11 6.87 -8.70 -14.45
C GLU A 11 6.59 -9.07 -12.99
N ARG A 12 7.43 -8.62 -12.05
CA ARG A 12 7.27 -8.88 -10.61
C ARG A 12 7.05 -7.59 -9.84
N ILE A 13 5.94 -7.54 -9.09
CA ILE A 13 5.50 -6.33 -8.39
C ILE A 13 5.28 -6.63 -6.91
N LEU A 14 5.89 -5.85 -6.02
CA LEU A 14 5.55 -5.78 -4.60
C LEU A 14 4.63 -4.58 -4.36
N LEU A 15 3.34 -4.86 -4.11
CA LEU A 15 2.26 -3.89 -4.08
C LEU A 15 1.77 -3.60 -2.66
N ASP A 16 1.94 -2.36 -2.22
CA ASP A 16 1.31 -1.83 -1.00
C ASP A 16 -0.18 -1.53 -1.28
N ILE A 17 -1.09 -2.15 -0.55
CA ILE A 17 -2.55 -1.92 -0.71
C ILE A 17 -3.08 -0.96 0.38
N ARG A 18 -2.19 -0.29 1.10
CA ARG A 18 -2.57 0.69 2.12
C ARG A 18 -2.86 2.06 1.52
N ASN A 19 -3.38 2.98 2.34
CA ASN A 19 -3.47 4.37 1.94
C ASN A 19 -2.06 4.99 1.97
N HIS A 20 -1.81 6.00 1.13
CA HIS A 20 -0.49 6.60 0.98
C HIS A 20 0.10 7.12 2.30
N TYR A 21 -0.72 7.65 3.22
CA TYR A 21 -0.21 8.14 4.50
C TYR A 21 0.42 7.00 5.33
N GLU A 22 -0.10 5.78 5.23
CA GLU A 22 0.45 4.61 5.93
C GLU A 22 1.81 4.20 5.35
N SER A 23 1.94 4.27 4.02
CA SER A 23 3.19 4.00 3.31
C SER A 23 4.26 5.06 3.52
N ARG A 24 3.90 6.27 3.96
CA ARG A 24 4.89 7.32 4.25
C ARG A 24 5.80 6.96 5.40
N ILE A 25 5.27 6.34 6.47
CA ILE A 25 6.04 6.05 7.68
C ILE A 25 6.68 4.67 7.72
N GLY A 26 6.29 3.79 6.80
CA GLY A 26 6.96 2.51 6.62
C GLY A 26 6.43 1.75 5.42
N TYR A 27 7.28 0.92 4.83
CA TYR A 27 7.01 0.19 3.60
C TYR A 27 7.97 -0.99 3.47
N PHE A 28 7.63 -1.96 2.63
CA PHE A 28 8.60 -2.96 2.20
C PHE A 28 9.46 -2.42 1.07
N GLU A 29 10.74 -2.79 1.11
CA GLU A 29 11.71 -2.52 0.07
C GLU A 29 12.31 -3.86 -0.39
N ALA A 30 12.16 -4.15 -1.68
CA ALA A 30 12.78 -5.33 -2.27
C ALA A 30 14.25 -5.00 -2.63
N PRO A 31 15.18 -5.96 -2.49
CA PRO A 31 16.55 -5.77 -2.96
C PRO A 31 16.57 -5.46 -4.46
N GLU A 32 17.40 -4.54 -4.92
CA GLU A 32 17.43 -4.09 -6.32
C GLU A 32 17.74 -5.25 -7.28
N GLU A 33 18.58 -6.18 -6.82
CA GLU A 33 19.03 -7.37 -7.53
C GLU A 33 17.91 -8.39 -7.73
N SER A 34 16.80 -8.27 -6.98
CA SER A 34 15.63 -9.15 -7.13
C SER A 34 14.83 -8.86 -8.39
N GLY A 35 14.99 -7.67 -8.99
CA GLY A 35 14.16 -7.22 -10.13
C GLY A 35 12.69 -7.01 -9.79
N ILE A 36 12.32 -6.99 -8.50
CA ILE A 36 10.94 -6.79 -8.06
C ILE A 36 10.65 -5.29 -7.95
N GLN A 37 9.70 -4.80 -8.75
CA GLN A 37 9.25 -3.43 -8.69
C GLN A 37 8.43 -3.19 -7.42
N THR A 38 8.82 -2.23 -6.57
CA THR A 38 8.01 -1.83 -5.41
C THR A 38 7.03 -0.72 -5.80
N VAL A 39 5.73 -0.97 -5.61
CA VAL A 39 4.66 -0.03 -5.94
C VAL A 39 3.95 0.40 -4.67
N LYS A 40 4.01 1.70 -4.39
CA LYS A 40 3.33 2.37 -3.27
C LYS A 40 2.28 3.34 -3.82
N PRO A 41 1.01 2.92 -3.96
CA PRO A 41 -0.03 3.76 -4.54
C PRO A 41 -0.23 5.03 -3.71
N GLN A 42 -0.28 6.19 -4.37
CA GLN A 42 -0.57 7.47 -3.71
C GLN A 42 -2.06 7.65 -3.36
N VAL A 43 -2.83 6.56 -3.26
CA VAL A 43 -4.28 6.62 -2.99
C VAL A 43 -4.56 7.15 -1.58
N ARG A 44 -5.55 8.04 -1.46
CA ARG A 44 -5.99 8.57 -0.15
C ARG A 44 -6.95 7.63 0.56
N ARG A 45 -7.76 6.89 -0.21
CA ARG A 45 -8.76 5.96 0.30
C ARG A 45 -8.67 4.65 -0.47
N PHE A 46 -8.86 3.54 0.24
CA PHE A 46 -8.91 2.21 -0.37
C PHE A 46 -9.95 2.08 -1.50
N SER A 47 -11.03 2.86 -1.48
CA SER A 47 -12.02 2.90 -2.57
C SER A 47 -11.44 3.35 -3.92
N GLN A 48 -10.29 4.02 -3.94
CA GLN A 48 -9.58 4.43 -5.16
C GLN A 48 -8.68 3.32 -5.71
N PHE A 49 -8.40 2.27 -4.93
CA PHE A 49 -7.49 1.19 -5.30
C PHE A 49 -7.94 0.44 -6.58
N PRO A 50 -9.22 0.10 -6.78
CA PRO A 50 -9.71 -0.43 -8.06
C PRO A 50 -9.31 0.40 -9.29
N ALA A 51 -9.48 1.73 -9.21
CA ALA A 51 -9.10 2.63 -10.28
C ALA A 51 -7.58 2.69 -10.47
N PHE A 52 -6.82 2.62 -9.36
CA PHE A 52 -5.36 2.58 -9.41
C PHE A 52 -4.87 1.34 -10.15
N VAL A 53 -5.39 0.15 -9.83
CA VAL A 53 -5.02 -1.10 -10.52
C VAL A 53 -5.31 -1.00 -12.01
N LYS A 54 -6.51 -0.54 -12.40
CA LYS A 54 -6.88 -0.37 -13.81
C LYS A 54 -5.96 0.57 -14.56
N LYS A 55 -5.49 1.64 -13.94
CA LYS A 55 -4.66 2.63 -14.63
C LYS A 55 -3.17 2.24 -14.66
N HIS A 56 -2.66 1.64 -13.59
CA HIS A 56 -1.21 1.51 -13.36
C HIS A 56 -0.69 0.07 -13.33
N ILE A 57 -1.56 -0.92 -13.17
CA ILE A 57 -1.16 -2.33 -13.07
C ILE A 57 -1.67 -3.11 -14.27
N ASP A 58 -2.94 -2.92 -14.62
CA ASP A 58 -3.59 -3.57 -15.76
C ASP A 58 -2.89 -3.20 -17.08
N SER A 59 -2.25 -4.19 -17.69
CA SER A 59 -1.50 -4.03 -18.95
C SER A 59 -2.38 -3.67 -20.13
N THR A 60 -3.68 -4.00 -20.11
CA THR A 60 -4.61 -3.64 -21.20
C THR A 60 -4.88 -2.13 -21.28
N SER A 61 -4.65 -1.44 -20.16
CA SER A 61 -4.97 -0.03 -19.98
C SER A 61 -3.72 0.87 -19.97
N ARG A 62 -2.52 0.28 -20.00
CA ARG A 62 -1.24 0.99 -20.03
C ARG A 62 -0.66 1.06 -21.44
N SER A 63 0.01 2.16 -21.76
CA SER A 63 0.93 2.21 -22.91
C SER A 63 2.26 1.60 -22.48
N LEU A 64 2.58 0.40 -22.98
CA LEU A 64 3.79 -0.34 -22.64
C LEU A 64 4.84 -0.21 -23.74
N SER A 65 6.11 -0.07 -23.35
CA SER A 65 7.26 -0.26 -24.23
C SER A 65 7.38 -1.72 -24.68
N GLU A 66 8.17 -1.99 -25.72
CA GLU A 66 8.38 -3.36 -26.22
C GLU A 66 8.94 -4.30 -25.14
N SER A 67 9.91 -3.82 -24.34
CA SER A 67 10.46 -4.61 -23.22
C SER A 67 9.43 -4.90 -22.12
N GLU A 68 8.50 -3.99 -21.86
CA GLU A 68 7.43 -4.23 -20.88
C GLU A 68 6.38 -5.20 -21.42
N LYS A 69 6.10 -5.19 -22.73
CA LYS A 69 5.20 -6.15 -23.35
C LYS A 69 5.77 -7.58 -23.27
N GLU A 70 7.06 -7.75 -23.49
CA GLU A 70 7.74 -9.04 -23.38
C GLU A 70 7.65 -9.59 -21.95
N GLN A 71 7.93 -8.76 -20.94
CA GLN A 71 7.80 -9.15 -19.52
C GLN A 71 6.35 -9.49 -19.14
N VAL A 72 5.37 -8.71 -19.60
CA VAL A 72 3.95 -9.01 -19.34
C VAL A 72 3.53 -10.30 -20.05
N SER A 73 4.04 -10.55 -21.27
CA SER A 73 3.77 -11.79 -22.00
C SER A 73 4.38 -13.02 -21.31
N ALA A 74 5.55 -12.87 -20.67
CA ALA A 74 6.15 -13.91 -19.82
C ALA A 74 5.38 -14.14 -18.51
N GLY A 75 4.46 -13.25 -18.16
CA GLY A 75 3.54 -13.36 -17.03
C GLY A 75 3.82 -12.35 -15.92
N ARG A 76 2.80 -12.06 -15.12
CA ARG A 76 2.89 -11.11 -14.00
C ARG A 76 2.75 -11.81 -12.67
N THR A 77 3.65 -11.52 -11.74
CA THR A 77 3.51 -11.92 -10.34
C THR A 77 3.37 -10.69 -9.43
N ILE A 78 2.24 -10.59 -8.73
CA ILE A 78 1.98 -9.53 -7.74
C ILE A 78 2.10 -10.09 -6.33
N PHE A 79 3.06 -9.62 -5.55
CA PHE A 79 3.12 -9.82 -4.10
C PHE A 79 2.44 -8.64 -3.43
N SER A 80 1.40 -8.90 -2.64
CA SER A 80 0.59 -7.83 -2.06
C SER A 80 0.58 -7.87 -0.53
N TYR A 81 0.58 -6.70 0.08
CA TYR A 81 0.53 -6.58 1.54
C TYR A 81 -0.31 -5.39 2.01
N CYS A 82 -0.78 -5.50 3.25
CA CYS A 82 -1.37 -4.41 4.02
C CYS A 82 -1.10 -4.69 5.52
N THR A 83 -1.63 -3.87 6.43
CA THR A 83 -1.38 -4.00 7.88
C THR A 83 -1.65 -5.42 8.41
N GLY A 84 -2.88 -5.92 8.25
CA GLY A 84 -3.33 -7.22 8.80
C GLY A 84 -4.01 -8.16 7.80
N GLY A 85 -3.83 -7.95 6.49
CA GLY A 85 -4.33 -8.85 5.43
C GLY A 85 -5.74 -8.55 4.87
N ILE A 86 -6.65 -7.92 5.63
CA ILE A 86 -8.06 -7.75 5.19
C ILE A 86 -8.25 -6.96 3.88
N ARG A 87 -7.42 -5.93 3.64
CA ARG A 87 -7.46 -5.19 2.36
C ARG A 87 -6.91 -6.02 1.22
N CYS A 88 -5.91 -6.85 1.49
CA CYS A 88 -5.37 -7.77 0.49
C CYS A 88 -6.44 -8.76 0.03
N GLU A 89 -7.17 -9.42 0.94
CA GLU A 89 -8.22 -10.37 0.56
C GLU A 89 -9.27 -9.75 -0.38
N LYS A 90 -9.66 -8.49 -0.12
CA LYS A 90 -10.60 -7.77 -0.98
C LYS A 90 -9.98 -7.36 -2.30
N ALA A 91 -8.74 -6.86 -2.26
CA ALA A 91 -8.03 -6.40 -3.43
C ALA A 91 -7.71 -7.54 -4.40
N THR A 92 -7.16 -8.65 -3.93
CA THR A 92 -6.80 -9.80 -4.77
C THR A 92 -8.03 -10.41 -5.43
N ARG A 93 -9.13 -10.57 -4.68
CA ARG A 93 -10.42 -10.97 -5.25
C ARG A 93 -10.92 -10.00 -6.32
N TRP A 94 -10.85 -8.70 -6.05
CA TRP A 94 -11.27 -7.70 -7.02
C TRP A 94 -10.41 -7.74 -8.29
N ILE A 95 -9.09 -7.91 -8.16
CA ILE A 95 -8.17 -8.03 -9.30
C ILE A 95 -8.51 -9.27 -10.13
N ALA A 96 -8.72 -10.42 -9.48
CA ALA A 96 -9.12 -11.66 -10.16
C ALA A 96 -10.46 -11.54 -10.91
N GLU A 97 -11.41 -10.78 -10.37
CA GLU A 97 -12.74 -10.61 -10.99
C GLU A 97 -12.78 -9.53 -12.08
N ASN A 98 -11.86 -8.56 -12.09
CA ASN A 98 -12.01 -7.33 -12.88
C ASN A 98 -10.81 -6.99 -13.77
N VAL A 99 -9.69 -7.68 -13.66
CA VAL A 99 -8.49 -7.47 -14.48
C VAL A 99 -8.29 -8.69 -15.36
N ASP A 100 -7.98 -8.47 -16.64
CA ASP A 100 -7.65 -9.56 -17.55
C ASP A 100 -6.32 -10.18 -17.12
N GLN A 101 -6.37 -11.45 -16.74
CA GLN A 101 -5.20 -12.21 -16.28
C GLN A 101 -4.80 -13.23 -17.32
N ALA A 102 -3.53 -13.25 -17.66
CA ALA A 102 -2.98 -14.35 -18.43
C ALA A 102 -2.90 -15.62 -17.57
N PRO A 103 -2.96 -16.84 -18.14
CA PRO A 103 -2.87 -18.08 -17.38
C PRO A 103 -1.62 -18.22 -16.49
N GLN A 104 -0.55 -17.51 -16.84
CA GLN A 104 0.72 -17.46 -16.11
C GLN A 104 0.74 -16.39 -15.00
N ASP A 105 -0.27 -15.52 -14.91
CA ASP A 105 -0.32 -14.47 -13.90
C ASP A 105 -0.61 -15.07 -12.52
N ARG A 106 0.02 -14.50 -11.48
CA ARG A 106 -0.09 -14.94 -10.09
C ARG A 106 -0.24 -13.74 -9.17
N ILE A 107 -1.09 -13.88 -8.16
CA ILE A 107 -1.23 -12.89 -7.09
C ILE A 107 -1.06 -13.58 -5.75
N TYR A 108 -0.03 -13.17 -5.03
CA TYR A 108 0.30 -13.62 -3.69
C TYR A 108 -0.06 -12.55 -2.67
N THR A 109 -0.54 -12.99 -1.51
CA THR A 109 -0.82 -12.11 -0.37
C THR A 109 0.06 -12.48 0.81
N LEU A 110 0.67 -11.48 1.45
CA LEU A 110 1.35 -11.64 2.73
C LEU A 110 0.33 -12.03 3.80
N GLN A 111 0.36 -13.29 4.23
CA GLN A 111 -0.55 -13.81 5.25
C GLN A 111 -0.35 -13.06 6.57
N GLY A 112 -1.43 -12.57 7.16
CA GLY A 112 -1.38 -11.78 8.39
C GLY A 112 -0.79 -10.37 8.22
N GLY A 113 -0.37 -9.99 7.01
CA GLY A 113 0.11 -8.66 6.69
C GLY A 113 1.45 -8.30 7.35
N ILE A 114 1.68 -6.99 7.44
CA ILE A 114 2.89 -6.40 8.04
C ILE A 114 3.00 -6.84 9.50
N SER A 115 1.91 -6.82 10.27
CA SER A 115 1.95 -7.17 11.70
C SER A 115 2.51 -8.57 11.94
N ALA A 116 2.09 -9.56 11.12
CA ALA A 116 2.58 -10.93 11.23
C ALA A 116 4.04 -11.07 10.78
N TYR A 117 4.43 -10.37 9.71
CA TYR A 117 5.82 -10.33 9.27
C TYR A 117 6.75 -9.77 10.35
N MET A 118 6.34 -8.67 10.99
CA MET A 118 7.14 -8.01 12.01
C MET A 118 7.30 -8.88 13.25
N ALA A 119 6.24 -9.54 13.71
CA ALA A 119 6.31 -10.49 14.82
C ALA A 119 7.25 -11.66 14.49
N TRP A 120 7.09 -12.27 13.32
CA TRP A 120 7.97 -13.37 12.86
C TRP A 120 9.44 -12.93 12.78
N PHE A 121 9.70 -11.74 12.20
CA PHE A 121 11.07 -11.27 12.05
C PHE A 121 11.72 -10.98 13.40
N GLU A 122 10.97 -10.42 14.35
CA GLU A 122 11.43 -10.21 15.73
C GLU A 122 11.78 -11.53 16.43
N GLU A 123 10.94 -12.56 16.30
CA GLU A 123 11.23 -13.90 16.82
C GLU A 123 12.52 -14.50 16.22
N GLU A 124 12.71 -14.37 14.90
CA GLU A 124 13.92 -14.86 14.22
C GLU A 124 15.19 -14.07 14.60
N MET A 125 15.07 -12.77 14.90
CA MET A 125 16.17 -11.98 15.46
C MET A 125 16.50 -12.43 16.89
N ILE A 126 15.49 -12.63 17.75
CA ILE A 126 15.67 -13.11 19.13
C ILE A 126 16.34 -14.50 19.12
N ALA A 127 15.98 -15.36 18.17
CA ALA A 127 16.59 -16.66 17.96
C ALA A 127 18.01 -16.61 17.35
N GLY A 128 18.52 -15.42 17.00
CA GLY A 128 19.84 -15.24 16.40
C GLY A 128 19.96 -15.73 14.95
N LYS A 129 18.84 -15.98 14.26
CA LYS A 129 18.81 -16.48 12.88
C LYS A 129 18.78 -15.37 11.83
N LYS A 130 18.33 -14.18 12.23
CA LYS A 130 18.22 -12.99 11.38
C LYS A 130 18.88 -11.79 12.03
N ARG A 131 19.51 -10.96 11.21
CA ARG A 131 20.02 -9.64 11.62
C ARG A 131 19.07 -8.54 11.19
N GLU A 132 19.12 -7.39 11.87
CA GLU A 132 18.24 -6.24 11.58
C GLU A 132 18.37 -5.74 10.13
N ASP A 133 19.57 -5.78 9.54
CA ASP A 133 19.83 -5.37 8.15
C ASP A 133 19.18 -6.28 7.10
N GLU A 134 18.81 -7.51 7.47
CA GLU A 134 18.07 -8.44 6.61
C GLU A 134 16.56 -8.13 6.56
N CYS A 135 16.08 -7.17 7.35
CA CYS A 135 14.67 -6.80 7.36
C CYS A 135 14.30 -6.04 6.09
N LEU A 136 13.33 -6.56 5.36
CA LEU A 136 12.78 -5.91 4.17
C LEU A 136 11.80 -4.78 4.52
N TRP A 137 11.24 -4.81 5.73
CA TRP A 137 10.39 -3.73 6.21
C TRP A 137 11.23 -2.55 6.68
N LYS A 138 10.96 -1.36 6.14
CA LYS A 138 11.60 -0.10 6.51
C LYS A 138 10.62 0.78 7.27
N GLY A 139 11.09 1.45 8.32
CA GLY A 139 10.31 2.40 9.10
C GLY A 139 9.33 1.73 10.07
N ARG A 140 8.11 2.27 10.15
CA ARG A 140 7.09 1.92 11.13
C ARG A 140 5.77 1.51 10.49
N GLU A 141 5.13 0.50 11.08
CA GLU A 141 3.79 0.06 10.73
C GLU A 141 2.75 1.01 11.32
N TYR A 142 1.92 1.63 10.49
CA TYR A 142 0.76 2.38 10.97
C TYR A 142 -0.30 1.44 11.57
N VAL A 143 -0.78 1.74 12.78
CA VAL A 143 -1.87 1.00 13.44
C VAL A 143 -3.05 1.92 13.76
N PHE A 144 -4.26 1.38 13.64
CA PHE A 144 -5.51 2.14 13.70
C PHE A 144 -6.05 2.32 15.15
N ASP A 145 -5.14 2.53 16.10
CA ASP A 145 -5.47 2.76 17.51
C ASP A 145 -4.54 3.81 18.14
N GLY A 146 -4.69 4.04 19.45
CA GLY A 146 -3.97 5.09 20.18
C GLY A 146 -2.44 4.95 20.18
N ARG A 147 -1.88 3.81 19.74
CA ARG A 147 -0.43 3.63 19.59
C ARG A 147 0.12 4.38 18.39
N GLY A 148 -0.70 4.62 17.36
CA GLY A 148 -0.33 5.31 16.13
C GLY A 148 0.59 4.54 15.19
N SER A 149 1.71 4.01 15.69
CA SER A 149 2.62 3.17 14.89
C SER A 149 3.42 2.15 15.72
N LEU A 150 3.76 1.02 15.08
CA LEU A 150 4.60 -0.06 15.58
C LEU A 150 5.84 -0.26 14.66
N GLY A 151 6.72 -1.20 14.97
CA GLY A 151 7.98 -1.45 14.25
C GLY A 151 8.71 -2.64 14.90
N LEU A 152 10.01 -2.87 14.61
CA LEU A 152 10.84 -3.97 15.17
C LEU A 152 11.77 -3.58 16.34
N GLY A 153 11.76 -4.33 17.46
CA GLY A 153 12.70 -4.10 18.58
C GLY A 153 12.29 -3.01 19.59
N ASN A 154 13.22 -2.41 20.31
CA ASN A 154 12.87 -1.41 21.35
C ASN A 154 12.43 -0.06 20.75
N VAL A 155 11.46 0.59 21.39
CA VAL A 155 10.78 1.83 20.94
C VAL A 155 11.74 2.99 20.61
N ASN A 156 12.94 3.00 21.23
CA ASN A 156 13.90 4.10 21.18
C ASN A 156 15.02 3.97 20.11
N GLN A 157 15.12 2.85 19.39
CA GLN A 157 16.26 2.59 18.48
C GLN A 157 15.90 2.60 16.99
N ARG A 158 14.66 2.91 16.62
CA ARG A 158 14.20 2.66 15.24
C ARG A 158 14.46 3.82 14.29
N LYS A 159 15.03 3.49 13.14
CA LYS A 159 15.22 4.39 12.01
C LYS A 159 13.86 4.86 11.48
N LYS A 160 13.57 6.15 11.65
CA LYS A 160 12.40 6.79 11.04
C LYS A 160 12.73 7.02 9.56
N VAL A 161 11.84 6.58 8.69
CA VAL A 161 12.01 6.77 7.23
C VAL A 161 11.26 8.00 6.71
N ALA A 162 10.39 8.57 7.54
CA ALA A 162 9.65 9.77 7.23
C ALA A 162 10.24 11.00 7.92
N LYS A 163 9.85 12.16 7.40
CA LYS A 163 10.22 13.46 7.91
C LYS A 163 8.98 14.25 8.28
N CYS A 164 9.09 15.06 9.32
CA CYS A 164 8.06 16.01 9.72
C CYS A 164 7.79 16.96 8.55
N HIS A 165 6.51 17.15 8.23
CA HIS A 165 6.08 18.03 7.16
C HIS A 165 6.43 19.50 7.41
N GLY A 166 6.49 19.93 8.68
CA GLY A 166 6.75 21.33 9.02
C GLY A 166 8.23 21.70 9.18
N CYS A 167 9.06 20.78 9.68
CA CYS A 167 10.46 21.08 10.02
C CYS A 167 11.48 20.07 9.50
N GLU A 168 11.05 19.10 8.69
CA GLU A 168 11.89 18.10 8.01
C GLU A 168 12.72 17.15 8.90
N ARG A 169 12.65 17.28 10.23
CA ARG A 169 13.28 16.32 11.15
C ARG A 169 12.69 14.93 10.96
N GLU A 170 13.48 13.89 11.24
CA GLU A 170 13.00 12.51 11.25
C GLU A 170 11.79 12.34 12.18
N GLU A 171 10.68 11.88 11.62
CA GLU A 171 9.40 11.77 12.33
C GLU A 171 8.52 10.67 11.74
N ASP A 172 7.71 10.04 12.57
CA ASP A 172 6.74 9.00 12.22
C ASP A 172 5.36 9.24 12.87
N ARG A 173 5.28 10.22 13.78
CA ARG A 173 4.01 10.68 14.35
C ARG A 173 3.09 11.21 13.24
N MET A 174 1.85 10.73 13.27
CA MET A 174 0.79 11.20 12.39
C MET A 174 -0.04 12.29 13.08
N GLY A 175 -0.36 13.33 12.33
CA GLY A 175 -1.33 14.36 12.70
C GLY A 175 -2.17 14.74 11.49
N LYS A 176 -2.99 15.78 11.65
CA LYS A 176 -3.79 16.34 10.56
C LYS A 176 -3.23 17.68 10.14
N CYS A 177 -3.58 18.12 8.94
CA CYS A 177 -3.40 19.52 8.54
C CYS A 177 -4.07 20.44 9.56
N GLY A 178 -3.36 21.50 9.97
CA GLY A 178 -3.86 22.49 10.93
C GLY A 178 -4.94 23.43 10.37
N MET A 179 -5.25 23.36 9.08
CA MET A 179 -6.35 24.12 8.49
C MET A 179 -7.68 23.45 8.83
N GLU A 180 -8.55 24.17 9.55
CA GLU A 180 -9.92 23.74 9.87
C GLU A 180 -10.64 23.17 8.64
N GLY A 181 -11.19 21.95 8.73
CA GLY A 181 -11.89 21.26 7.64
C GLY A 181 -10.98 20.60 6.59
N CYS A 182 -9.66 20.62 6.75
CA CYS A 182 -8.74 19.84 5.93
C CYS A 182 -8.38 18.54 6.67
N GLU A 183 -8.87 17.41 6.18
CA GLU A 183 -8.60 16.10 6.80
C GLU A 183 -7.38 15.38 6.21
N LEU A 184 -6.41 16.12 5.69
CA LEU A 184 -5.18 15.50 5.18
C LEU A 184 -4.33 15.04 6.36
N VAL A 185 -3.94 13.76 6.34
CA VAL A 185 -3.02 13.18 7.32
C VAL A 185 -1.59 13.54 6.93
N LEU A 186 -0.84 14.07 7.89
CA LEU A 186 0.54 14.50 7.74
C LEU A 186 1.42 13.75 8.74
N VAL A 187 2.67 13.50 8.36
CA VAL A 187 3.72 13.16 9.34
C VAL A 187 4.15 14.46 9.99
N VAL A 188 3.87 14.66 11.28
CA VAL A 188 4.13 15.92 11.99
C VAL A 188 4.54 15.67 13.43
N CYS A 189 5.60 16.36 13.85
CA CYS A 189 5.98 16.38 15.25
C CYS A 189 5.02 17.24 16.08
N GLU A 190 5.08 17.08 17.40
CA GLU A 190 4.31 17.87 18.35
C GLU A 190 4.51 19.38 18.17
N ALA A 191 5.75 19.82 17.94
CA ALA A 191 6.06 21.24 17.70
C ALA A 191 5.45 21.79 16.39
N CYS A 192 5.02 20.93 15.46
CA CYS A 192 4.44 21.31 14.18
C CYS A 192 2.96 20.89 14.04
N GLU A 193 2.26 20.59 15.14
CA GLU A 193 0.91 20.02 15.13
C GLU A 193 -0.12 20.84 14.34
N SER A 194 0.05 22.17 14.28
CA SER A 194 -0.86 23.08 13.59
C SER A 194 -0.39 23.48 12.17
N VAL A 195 0.61 22.80 11.61
CA VAL A 195 1.12 23.15 10.28
C VAL A 195 0.08 22.85 9.20
N LYS A 196 -0.04 23.76 8.22
CA LYS A 196 -0.85 23.52 7.02
C LYS A 196 -0.10 22.59 6.06
N CYS A 197 -0.85 21.80 5.29
CA CYS A 197 -0.27 20.89 4.31
C CYS A 197 0.36 21.56 3.08
N CYS A 198 -0.02 22.82 2.80
CA CYS A 198 0.63 23.71 1.84
C CYS A 198 0.08 25.13 2.03
N SER A 199 0.67 26.09 1.31
CA SER A 199 0.28 27.51 1.34
C SER A 199 -1.17 27.76 0.90
N SER A 200 -1.64 27.07 -0.14
CA SER A 200 -2.99 27.24 -0.70
C SER A 200 -4.10 26.55 0.12
N CYS A 201 -3.76 25.97 1.28
CA CYS A 201 -4.72 25.21 2.07
C CYS A 201 -5.68 26.15 2.81
N GLY A 202 -6.97 26.01 2.48
CA GLY A 202 -8.04 26.82 3.04
C GLY A 202 -8.61 27.84 2.06
N ASP A 203 -7.95 28.06 0.93
CA ASP A 203 -8.37 28.99 -0.12
C ASP A 203 -9.80 28.69 -0.58
N LYS A 204 -10.55 29.75 -0.85
CA LYS A 204 -11.94 29.69 -1.29
C LYS A 204 -12.09 30.29 -2.69
N ASP A 205 -13.04 29.79 -3.46
CA ASP A 205 -13.45 30.42 -4.71
C ASP A 205 -14.32 31.66 -4.46
N GLU A 206 -14.68 32.36 -5.55
CA GLU A 206 -15.54 33.55 -5.51
C GLU A 206 -16.91 33.30 -4.87
N LYS A 207 -17.35 32.04 -4.78
CA LYS A 207 -18.61 31.61 -4.16
C LYS A 207 -18.41 31.16 -2.70
N GLY A 208 -17.22 31.38 -2.12
CA GLY A 208 -16.89 31.01 -0.75
C GLY A 208 -16.68 29.51 -0.52
N ARG A 209 -16.64 28.69 -1.57
CA ARG A 209 -16.44 27.23 -1.47
C ARG A 209 -14.95 26.95 -1.38
N ARG A 210 -14.56 26.01 -0.51
CA ARG A 210 -13.16 25.61 -0.37
C ARG A 210 -12.65 24.95 -1.65
N ASN A 211 -11.49 25.43 -2.12
CA ASN A 211 -10.75 24.83 -3.20
C ASN A 211 -9.95 23.61 -2.74
N VAL A 212 -9.69 22.68 -3.67
CA VAL A 212 -8.69 21.63 -3.46
C VAL A 212 -7.31 22.29 -3.40
N CYS A 213 -6.52 22.02 -2.35
CA CYS A 213 -5.17 22.60 -2.23
C CYS A 213 -4.24 22.11 -3.34
N ASP A 214 -3.15 22.83 -3.59
CA ASP A 214 -2.10 22.41 -4.53
C ASP A 214 -1.54 21.04 -4.20
N CYS A 215 -1.34 20.75 -2.92
CA CYS A 215 -0.87 19.45 -2.45
C CYS A 215 -1.73 18.26 -2.92
N GLU A 216 -3.05 18.40 -2.80
CA GLU A 216 -4.01 17.39 -3.22
C GLU A 216 -4.14 17.37 -4.73
N ARG A 217 -4.13 18.54 -5.39
CA ARG A 217 -4.14 18.64 -6.86
C ARG A 217 -2.96 17.91 -7.47
N GLN A 218 -1.76 18.13 -6.96
CA GLN A 218 -0.54 17.49 -7.43
C GLN A 218 -0.59 15.98 -7.22
N ARG A 219 -1.08 15.50 -6.07
CA ARG A 219 -1.23 14.06 -5.83
C ARG A 219 -2.25 13.42 -6.75
N GLU A 220 -3.43 14.02 -6.90
CA GLU A 220 -4.47 13.51 -7.81
C GLU A 220 -3.98 13.54 -9.28
N PHE A 221 -3.27 14.59 -9.68
CA PHE A 221 -2.66 14.66 -11.01
C PHE A 221 -1.59 13.60 -11.20
N GLY A 222 -0.73 13.35 -10.22
CA GLY A 222 0.28 12.28 -10.28
C GLY A 222 -0.35 10.88 -10.36
N LEU A 223 -1.48 10.66 -9.70
CA LEU A 223 -2.22 9.40 -9.77
C LEU A 223 -2.98 9.24 -11.09
N TRP A 224 -3.63 10.29 -11.58
CA TRP A 224 -4.66 10.14 -12.60
C TRP A 224 -4.37 10.89 -13.91
N GLY A 225 -3.32 11.70 -13.96
CA GLY A 225 -3.05 12.62 -15.07
C GLY A 225 -4.13 13.70 -15.20
N SER A 226 -4.19 14.33 -16.37
CA SER A 226 -5.13 15.41 -16.70
C SER A 226 -6.60 14.97 -16.71
N GLU A 227 -6.89 13.71 -17.03
CA GLU A 227 -8.26 13.18 -17.12
C GLU A 227 -8.92 12.94 -15.75
N GLY A 228 -8.11 12.89 -14.68
CA GLY A 228 -8.60 12.59 -13.33
C GLY A 228 -9.13 11.16 -13.17
N MET A 229 -9.53 10.80 -11.94
CA MET A 229 -9.98 9.43 -11.62
C MET A 229 -11.22 9.00 -12.44
N LYS A 230 -12.07 9.95 -12.85
CA LYS A 230 -13.27 9.67 -13.65
C LYS A 230 -12.95 9.19 -15.08
N GLY A 231 -11.74 9.46 -15.58
CA GLY A 231 -11.27 8.95 -16.86
C GLY A 231 -10.97 7.44 -16.84
N VAL A 232 -10.84 6.82 -15.66
CA VAL A 232 -10.53 5.40 -15.54
C VAL A 232 -11.78 4.56 -15.85
N LYS A 233 -11.80 3.94 -17.02
CA LYS A 233 -12.89 3.06 -17.47
C LYS A 233 -12.91 1.75 -16.67
N GLY A 234 -14.10 1.16 -16.50
CA GLY A 234 -14.26 -0.20 -15.93
C GLY A 234 -14.31 -0.31 -14.40
N VAL A 235 -14.39 0.80 -13.65
CA VAL A 235 -14.43 0.77 -12.16
C VAL A 235 -15.85 0.59 -11.58
N SER A 236 -16.88 0.52 -12.43
CA SER A 236 -18.28 0.44 -11.99
C SER A 236 -18.73 -0.99 -11.71
N ALA A 237 -18.59 -1.44 -10.46
CA ALA A 237 -19.31 -2.62 -9.94
C ALA A 237 -20.45 -2.17 -9.02
N LYS A 238 -21.63 -1.90 -9.59
CA LYS A 238 -22.87 -1.76 -8.81
C LYS A 238 -23.39 -3.18 -8.52
N GLN A 239 -22.80 -3.89 -7.57
CA GLN A 239 -23.25 -5.23 -7.18
C GLN A 239 -24.57 -5.14 -6.39
N LYS A 240 -25.65 -5.67 -6.98
CA LYS A 240 -26.87 -6.08 -6.25
C LYS A 240 -26.48 -7.21 -5.29
N LYS A 241 -26.64 -7.00 -3.98
CA LYS A 241 -26.48 -8.04 -2.96
C LYS A 241 -27.62 -9.06 -3.07
N SER A 242 -27.32 -10.30 -3.45
CA SER A 242 -28.06 -11.47 -2.96
C SER A 242 -27.34 -11.99 -1.71
N ASN A 243 -28.12 -12.32 -0.69
CA ASN A 243 -27.68 -12.56 0.67
C ASN A 243 -27.98 -14.01 1.01
N GLU A 244 -27.00 -14.90 0.94
CA GLU A 244 -27.14 -16.28 1.44
C GLU A 244 -26.01 -16.57 2.43
N ARG A 245 -26.43 -16.91 3.65
CA ARG A 245 -25.58 -17.22 4.80
C ARG A 245 -25.23 -18.72 4.74
N GLY A 246 -23.94 -19.03 4.65
CA GLY A 246 -23.42 -20.38 4.88
C GLY A 246 -22.65 -20.43 6.19
N GLU A 247 -23.01 -21.39 7.05
CA GLU A 247 -22.46 -21.65 8.38
C GLU A 247 -20.98 -22.10 8.34
N ARG A 248 -20.19 -21.75 9.36
CA ARG A 248 -18.81 -22.25 9.54
C ARG A 248 -18.71 -23.07 10.81
N GLN A 249 -18.27 -24.32 10.66
CA GLN A 249 -17.81 -25.19 11.74
C GLN A 249 -16.30 -25.02 11.99
N ILE A 250 -15.90 -25.22 13.25
CA ILE A 250 -14.57 -25.02 13.85
C ILE A 250 -13.74 -26.30 13.77
N ARG A 251 -12.41 -26.22 13.59
CA ARG A 251 -11.39 -27.01 14.33
C ARG A 251 -9.92 -26.63 14.01
N ASN A 252 -9.05 -27.08 14.92
CA ASN A 252 -7.81 -26.51 15.45
C ASN A 252 -6.47 -26.87 14.74
N ASP A 253 -5.48 -26.04 15.07
CA ASP A 253 -4.02 -26.23 15.23
C ASP A 253 -3.13 -26.70 14.07
N THR A 254 -2.25 -25.78 13.60
CA THR A 254 -0.75 -25.83 13.59
C THR A 254 -0.27 -24.61 12.76
N ILE A 255 0.52 -23.68 13.34
CA ILE A 255 0.96 -22.47 12.63
C ILE A 255 2.31 -22.72 11.93
N ASP A 256 2.25 -22.70 10.60
CA ASP A 256 3.35 -22.69 9.63
C ASP A 256 2.99 -21.56 8.65
N ILE A 257 3.91 -20.65 8.33
CA ILE A 257 3.56 -19.42 7.58
C ILE A 257 3.20 -19.79 6.14
N ARG A 258 1.90 -19.83 5.84
CA ARG A 258 1.31 -20.25 4.56
C ARG A 258 0.95 -19.03 3.72
N VAL A 259 1.81 -18.70 2.76
CA VAL A 259 1.38 -17.89 1.61
C VAL A 259 0.21 -18.60 0.95
N ARG A 260 -0.99 -18.03 1.02
CA ARG A 260 -2.17 -18.59 0.35
C ARG A 260 -2.10 -18.23 -1.12
N ILE A 261 -2.00 -19.25 -1.97
CA ILE A 261 -2.25 -19.10 -3.40
C ILE A 261 -3.76 -18.94 -3.54
N VAL A 262 -4.20 -17.83 -4.11
CA VAL A 262 -5.57 -17.72 -4.61
C VAL A 262 -5.50 -18.27 -6.03
N GLU A 263 -5.90 -19.52 -6.19
CA GLU A 263 -6.21 -20.10 -7.50
C GLU A 263 -7.55 -19.54 -8.02
#